data_AF-A0A818B7Q9-F1
#
_entry.id   AF-A0A818B7Q9-F1
#
_cell.length_a   1.000
_cell.length_b   1.000
_cell.length_c   1.000
_cell.angle_alpha   90.00
_cell.angle_beta   90.00
_cell.angle_gamma   90.00
#
_symmetry.space_group_name_H-M   'P 1'
#
loop_
_entity.id
_entity.type
_entity.pdbx_description
1 polymer ?
#
loop_
_entity_poly.entity_id
_entity_poly.type
_entity_poly.pdbx_seq_one_letter_code
_entity_poly.pdbx_strand_id
1 'polypeptide(L)'
;MVPLNLLVNPGAESSGLAGWTQIGSSAVLQDTGGVEYSGYNPRTGSACFAGGLGSGGSPSSLLQNVNLLNGIQSFSTAQLDAGALHAKISFYYQTYYSWLYPYDDAEVTITFLSATNAVLGTQDTGYQTCTSSNPGWCYYSNLYSLPVGTRSINYKMIFTRNSGTKIAAYIDDNSLTLV
;
A
#
# COMPACT_ATOMS: atom_id res chain seq x y z
N MET A 1 -16.14 -17.58 -5.87
CA MET A 1 -15.76 -16.40 -6.68
C MET A 1 -14.69 -15.67 -5.91
N VAL A 2 -13.58 -15.26 -6.53
CA VAL A 2 -12.55 -14.44 -5.88
C VAL A 2 -13.02 -12.98 -5.92
N PRO A 3 -13.06 -12.26 -4.78
CA PRO A 3 -13.43 -10.84 -4.76
C PRO A 3 -12.52 -10.01 -5.66
N LEU A 4 -13.08 -9.03 -6.36
CA LEU A 4 -12.34 -8.13 -7.25
C LEU A 4 -11.49 -7.16 -6.44
N ASN A 5 -10.22 -6.99 -6.80
CA ASN A 5 -9.35 -5.99 -6.18
C ASN A 5 -9.87 -4.59 -6.52
N LEU A 6 -10.07 -3.77 -5.49
CA LEU A 6 -10.59 -2.41 -5.60
C LEU A 6 -9.50 -1.38 -5.89
N LEU A 7 -8.23 -1.79 -5.84
CA LEU A 7 -7.10 -0.95 -6.24
C LEU A 7 -6.86 -1.02 -7.74
N VAL A 8 -6.59 0.13 -8.35
CA VAL A 8 -5.96 0.18 -9.67
C VAL A 8 -4.44 0.15 -9.53
N ASN A 9 -3.77 -0.47 -10.50
CA ASN A 9 -2.31 -0.61 -10.52
C ASN A 9 -1.70 -1.15 -9.21
N PRO A 10 -2.19 -2.29 -8.67
CA PRO A 10 -1.80 -2.77 -7.35
C PRO A 10 -0.34 -3.27 -7.22
N GLY A 11 0.26 -3.70 -8.33
CA GLY A 11 1.64 -4.17 -8.40
C GLY A 11 2.52 -3.29 -9.27
N ALA A 12 2.23 -2.00 -9.37
CA ALA A 12 3.02 -1.03 -10.13
C ALA A 12 3.23 -1.34 -11.64
N GLU A 13 2.48 -2.25 -12.28
CA GLU A 13 2.68 -2.65 -13.68
C GLU A 13 2.28 -1.59 -14.73
N SER A 14 1.50 -0.58 -14.34
CA SER A 14 1.18 0.54 -15.24
C SER A 14 2.34 1.54 -15.28
N SER A 15 2.53 2.23 -16.40
CA SER A 15 3.60 3.22 -16.57
C SER A 15 3.66 4.22 -15.40
N GLY A 16 4.79 4.26 -14.70
CA GLY A 16 5.00 5.11 -13.53
C GLY A 16 4.11 4.74 -12.35
N LEU A 17 3.54 5.75 -11.70
CA LEU A 17 2.67 5.59 -10.52
C LEU A 17 1.19 5.79 -10.89
N ALA A 18 0.79 5.40 -12.11
CA ALA A 18 -0.58 5.60 -12.59
C ALA A 18 -1.60 5.04 -11.59
N GLY A 19 -2.63 5.84 -11.27
CA GLY A 19 -3.65 5.49 -10.28
C GLY A 19 -3.27 5.75 -8.80
N TRP A 20 -2.04 6.20 -8.54
CA TRP A 20 -1.57 6.54 -7.20
C TRP A 20 -1.15 8.00 -7.11
N THR A 21 -1.47 8.64 -5.98
CA THR A 21 -1.09 10.02 -5.69
C THR A 21 0.03 10.04 -4.67
N GLN A 22 1.18 10.62 -5.02
CA GLN A 22 2.24 10.90 -4.06
C GLN A 22 1.78 11.96 -3.06
N ILE A 23 2.09 11.74 -1.77
CA ILE A 23 1.72 12.66 -0.69
C ILE A 23 2.95 13.44 -0.24
N GLY A 24 2.84 14.77 -0.16
CA GLY A 24 3.94 15.63 0.30
C GLY A 24 5.15 15.59 -0.63
N SER A 25 6.36 15.59 -0.05
CA SER A 25 7.63 15.49 -0.77
C SER A 25 8.04 14.04 -1.04
N SER A 26 7.08 13.14 -1.27
CA SER A 26 7.35 11.73 -1.45
C SER A 26 8.18 11.46 -2.72
N ALA A 27 9.12 10.52 -2.61
CA ALA A 27 9.94 10.06 -3.71
C ALA A 27 9.69 8.58 -4.05
N VAL A 28 8.50 8.04 -3.76
CA VAL A 28 8.17 6.67 -4.18
C VAL A 28 8.36 6.56 -5.69
N LEU A 29 8.98 5.49 -6.15
CA LEU A 29 9.20 5.22 -7.56
C LEU A 29 8.69 3.83 -7.93
N GLN A 30 8.47 3.64 -9.23
CA GLN A 30 8.30 2.32 -9.82
C GLN A 30 9.69 1.73 -10.04
N ASP A 31 10.01 0.61 -9.39
CA ASP A 31 11.28 -0.11 -9.58
C ASP A 31 11.04 -1.36 -10.41
N THR A 32 11.91 -1.59 -11.41
CA THR A 32 11.86 -2.75 -12.32
C THR A 32 12.98 -3.75 -12.06
N GLY A 33 13.52 -3.80 -10.83
CA GLY A 33 14.50 -4.78 -10.38
C GLY A 33 15.93 -4.28 -10.21
N GLY A 34 16.12 -2.98 -10.07
CA GLY A 34 17.46 -2.42 -9.87
C GLY A 34 17.57 -0.91 -10.02
N VAL A 35 16.45 -0.19 -10.05
CA VAL A 35 16.46 1.28 -10.09
C VAL A 35 17.01 1.83 -8.78
N GLU A 36 16.60 1.27 -7.63
CA GLU A 36 17.11 1.70 -6.33
C GLU A 36 18.32 0.88 -5.85
N TYR A 37 18.20 -0.46 -5.89
CA TYR A 37 19.24 -1.43 -5.56
C TYR A 37 19.13 -2.67 -6.44
N SER A 38 20.22 -3.05 -7.12
CA SER A 38 20.26 -4.23 -7.99
C SER A 38 19.95 -5.52 -7.24
N GLY A 39 19.14 -6.41 -7.85
CA GLY A 39 18.82 -7.73 -7.29
C GLY A 39 17.54 -7.78 -6.45
N TYR A 40 16.88 -6.64 -6.25
CA TYR A 40 15.58 -6.52 -5.59
C TYR A 40 14.49 -6.49 -6.66
N ASN A 41 14.27 -7.66 -7.27
CA ASN A 41 13.31 -7.80 -8.35
C ASN A 41 11.86 -7.69 -7.84
N PRO A 42 10.94 -7.19 -8.69
CA PRO A 42 9.50 -7.28 -8.47
C PRO A 42 9.09 -8.69 -8.03
N ARG A 43 8.08 -8.77 -7.17
CA ARG A 43 7.59 -10.06 -6.69
C ARG A 43 6.89 -10.80 -7.81
N THR A 44 6.00 -10.10 -8.49
CA THR A 44 5.32 -10.58 -9.68
C THR A 44 5.47 -9.53 -10.78
N GLY A 45 5.16 -9.91 -12.01
CA GLY A 45 5.24 -8.99 -13.14
C GLY A 45 6.63 -8.41 -13.39
N SER A 46 6.68 -7.11 -13.65
CA SER A 46 7.86 -6.39 -14.12
C SER A 46 8.18 -5.14 -13.31
N ALA A 47 7.34 -4.77 -12.33
CA ALA A 47 7.55 -3.60 -11.50
C ALA A 47 7.07 -3.80 -10.05
N CYS A 48 7.63 -3.03 -9.12
CA CYS A 48 7.13 -2.88 -7.75
C CYS A 48 7.24 -1.42 -7.29
N PHE A 49 6.65 -1.09 -6.14
CA PHE A 49 6.81 0.23 -5.53
C PHE A 49 8.02 0.23 -4.60
N ALA A 50 8.90 1.22 -4.77
CA ALA A 50 10.07 1.42 -3.92
C ALA A 50 10.02 2.80 -3.25
N GLY A 51 10.40 2.87 -1.97
CA GLY A 51 10.36 4.09 -1.17
C GLY A 51 11.21 5.25 -1.73
N GLY A 52 12.27 4.91 -2.47
CA GLY A 52 12.95 5.78 -3.42
C GLY A 52 14.09 6.64 -2.86
N LEU A 53 14.61 7.49 -3.75
CA LEU A 53 15.89 8.19 -3.63
C LEU A 53 15.75 9.61 -3.03
N GLY A 54 15.59 9.72 -1.71
CA GLY A 54 15.60 11.01 -0.95
C GLY A 54 14.20 11.58 -0.69
N SER A 55 13.91 12.38 0.33
CA SER A 55 14.71 13.42 0.99
C SER A 55 14.35 13.57 2.48
N GLY A 56 15.36 13.66 3.35
CA GLY A 56 15.25 14.29 4.68
C GLY A 56 14.23 13.68 5.65
N GLY A 57 14.49 12.48 6.19
CA GLY A 57 13.84 11.92 7.39
C GLY A 57 12.32 11.70 7.34
N SER A 58 11.62 12.21 6.33
CA SER A 58 10.18 12.12 6.20
C SER A 58 9.81 10.86 5.42
N PRO A 59 8.75 10.14 5.82
CA PRO A 59 8.27 8.99 5.06
C PRO A 59 7.83 9.38 3.64
N SER A 60 8.05 8.47 2.70
CA SER A 60 7.46 8.51 1.37
C SER A 60 6.09 7.83 1.42
N SER A 61 5.12 8.26 0.61
CA SER A 61 3.79 7.65 0.61
C SER A 61 3.06 7.79 -0.73
N LEU A 62 2.28 6.76 -1.05
CA LEU A 62 1.31 6.75 -2.15
C LEU A 62 -0.09 6.51 -1.62
N LEU A 63 -1.06 7.25 -2.13
CA LEU A 63 -2.46 7.18 -1.76
C LEU A 63 -3.33 6.83 -2.97
N GLN A 64 -4.30 5.94 -2.76
CA GLN A 64 -5.45 5.78 -3.64
C GLN A 64 -6.74 5.97 -2.83
N ASN A 65 -7.62 6.86 -3.28
CA ASN A 65 -8.97 6.97 -2.75
C ASN A 65 -9.89 6.04 -3.56
N VAL A 66 -10.39 5.00 -2.91
CA VAL A 66 -11.28 4.00 -3.51
C VAL A 66 -12.72 4.38 -3.21
N ASN A 67 -13.47 4.77 -4.24
CA ASN A 67 -14.91 5.02 -4.14
C ASN A 67 -15.69 3.70 -4.14
N LEU A 68 -16.56 3.48 -3.17
CA LEU A 68 -17.33 2.22 -3.04
C LEU A 68 -18.70 2.26 -3.71
N LEU A 69 -19.25 3.44 -4.01
CA LEU A 69 -20.57 3.55 -4.65
C LEU A 69 -20.48 3.48 -6.17
N ASN A 70 -19.51 4.20 -6.75
CA ASN A 70 -19.35 4.35 -8.20
C ASN A 70 -17.90 4.03 -8.66
N GLY A 71 -17.22 3.14 -7.92
CA GLY A 71 -15.85 2.72 -8.26
C GLY A 71 -15.81 1.45 -9.11
N ILE A 72 -14.69 0.72 -9.02
CA ILE A 72 -14.46 -0.56 -9.72
C ILE A 72 -15.59 -1.55 -9.41
N GLN A 73 -16.04 -1.58 -8.15
CA GLN A 73 -17.23 -2.30 -7.72
C GLN A 73 -18.23 -1.30 -7.16
N SER A 74 -19.44 -1.31 -7.70
CA SER A 74 -20.53 -0.41 -7.30
C SER A 74 -21.38 -1.04 -6.21
N PHE A 75 -20.98 -0.88 -4.95
CA PHE A 75 -21.79 -1.29 -3.81
C PHE A 75 -22.96 -0.31 -3.63
N SER A 76 -24.13 -0.85 -3.29
CA SER A 76 -25.26 -0.02 -2.86
C SER A 76 -25.04 0.51 -1.44
N THR A 77 -25.67 1.63 -1.11
CA THR A 77 -25.67 2.18 0.26
C THR A 77 -26.23 1.17 1.26
N ALA A 78 -27.27 0.42 0.89
CA ALA A 78 -27.86 -0.62 1.74
C ALA A 78 -26.87 -1.74 2.07
N GLN A 79 -26.02 -2.16 1.12
CA GLN A 79 -24.97 -3.15 1.39
C GLN A 79 -23.89 -2.62 2.33
N LEU A 80 -23.43 -1.38 2.09
CA LEU A 80 -22.40 -0.75 2.91
C LEU A 80 -22.89 -0.46 4.34
N ASP A 81 -24.17 -0.12 4.49
CA ASP A 81 -24.75 0.27 5.78
C ASP A 81 -25.33 -0.90 6.57
N ALA A 82 -25.33 -2.12 6.01
CA ALA A 82 -25.78 -3.32 6.71
C ALA A 82 -24.85 -3.75 7.87
N GLY A 83 -23.62 -3.21 7.93
CA GLY A 83 -22.64 -3.52 8.98
C GLY A 83 -22.05 -4.93 8.90
N ALA A 84 -22.19 -5.60 7.76
CA ALA A 84 -21.73 -6.99 7.56
C ALA A 84 -20.40 -7.10 6.80
N LEU A 85 -19.98 -6.04 6.11
CA LEU A 85 -18.81 -6.06 5.24
C LEU A 85 -17.51 -5.84 6.01
N HIS A 86 -16.43 -6.44 5.50
CA HIS A 86 -15.07 -6.24 6.00
C HIS A 86 -14.14 -5.84 4.86
N ALA A 87 -13.23 -4.90 5.13
CA ALA A 87 -12.12 -4.60 4.25
C ALA A 87 -10.98 -5.58 4.52
N LYS A 88 -10.73 -6.48 3.57
CA LYS A 88 -9.54 -7.34 3.57
C LYS A 88 -8.43 -6.64 2.82
N ILE A 89 -7.28 -6.50 3.47
CA ILE A 89 -6.05 -6.05 2.82
C ILE A 89 -5.03 -7.17 2.78
N SER A 90 -4.20 -7.12 1.75
CA SER A 90 -2.92 -7.82 1.72
C SER A 90 -1.94 -7.08 0.86
N PHE A 91 -0.66 -7.33 1.08
CA PHE A 91 0.42 -6.87 0.21
C PHE A 91 1.65 -7.72 0.49
N TYR A 92 2.59 -7.69 -0.43
CA TYR A 92 3.92 -8.18 -0.19
C TYR A 92 4.86 -7.03 0.05
N TYR A 93 5.81 -7.22 0.95
CA TYR A 93 6.80 -6.22 1.28
C TYR A 93 8.18 -6.84 1.39
N GLN A 94 9.18 -6.02 1.09
CA GLN A 94 10.59 -6.37 1.22
C GLN A 94 11.35 -5.16 1.71
N THR A 95 12.41 -5.38 2.48
CA THR A 95 13.38 -4.35 2.83
C THR A 95 14.75 -4.74 2.29
N TYR A 96 15.51 -3.75 1.82
CA TYR A 96 16.91 -3.96 1.47
C TYR A 96 17.70 -4.42 2.70
N TYR A 97 18.24 -5.64 2.61
CA TYR A 97 19.19 -6.13 3.59
C TYR A 97 20.51 -5.40 3.41
N SER A 98 20.78 -4.46 4.31
CA SER A 98 22.07 -3.77 4.42
C SER A 98 22.70 -4.06 5.77
N TRP A 99 24.02 -3.86 5.90
CA TRP A 99 24.69 -3.85 7.20
C TRP A 99 24.31 -2.65 8.08
N LEU A 100 23.51 -1.71 7.58
CA LEU A 100 22.99 -0.57 8.33
C LEU A 100 21.70 -0.98 9.04
N TYR A 101 21.71 -0.81 10.36
CA TYR A 101 20.57 -0.97 11.24
C TYR A 101 20.21 0.41 11.84
N PRO A 102 18.92 0.73 12.05
CA PRO A 102 17.74 -0.09 11.75
C PRO A 102 17.40 -0.14 10.25
N TYR A 103 16.75 -1.23 9.83
CA TYR A 103 16.26 -1.42 8.46
C TYR A 103 15.04 -0.55 8.19
N ASP A 104 14.80 -0.17 6.93
CA ASP A 104 13.63 0.62 6.54
C ASP A 104 12.33 -0.19 6.58
N ASP A 105 11.20 0.50 6.75
CA ASP A 105 9.90 -0.14 6.96
C ASP A 105 8.91 0.20 5.85
N ALA A 106 8.08 -0.81 5.53
CA ALA A 106 6.85 -0.66 4.77
C ALA A 106 5.65 -0.63 5.72
N GLU A 107 4.61 0.12 5.39
CA GLU A 107 3.38 0.19 6.17
C GLU A 107 2.21 0.48 5.23
N VAL A 108 1.03 -0.06 5.53
CA VAL A 108 -0.22 0.31 4.87
C VAL A 108 -1.20 0.82 5.91
N THR A 109 -1.79 1.97 5.61
CA THR A 109 -2.93 2.50 6.38
C THR A 109 -4.19 2.48 5.53
N ILE A 110 -5.32 2.14 6.16
CA ILE A 110 -6.64 2.30 5.56
C ILE A 110 -7.47 3.26 6.41
N THR A 111 -8.02 4.29 5.77
CA THR A 111 -8.93 5.23 6.43
C THR A 111 -10.30 5.16 5.77
N PHE A 112 -11.31 4.84 6.57
CA PHE A 112 -12.71 4.76 6.16
C PHE A 112 -13.34 6.15 6.21
N LEU A 113 -13.96 6.57 5.11
CA LEU A 113 -14.53 7.90 4.96
C LEU A 113 -16.03 7.83 4.67
N SER A 114 -16.79 8.75 5.28
CA SER A 114 -18.21 8.94 4.99
C SER A 114 -18.45 9.66 3.66
N ALA A 115 -19.72 9.84 3.28
CA ALA A 115 -20.12 10.64 2.12
C ALA A 115 -19.65 12.10 2.17
N THR A 116 -19.41 12.64 3.37
CA THR A 116 -18.94 14.01 3.59
C THR A 116 -17.41 14.09 3.81
N ASN A 117 -16.69 13.00 3.52
CA ASN A 117 -15.26 12.83 3.82
C ASN A 117 -14.91 12.88 5.31
N ALA A 118 -15.88 12.68 6.21
CA ALA A 118 -15.59 12.53 7.63
C ALA A 118 -14.90 11.18 7.88
N VAL A 119 -13.84 11.18 8.68
CA VAL A 119 -13.15 9.94 9.08
C VAL A 119 -14.04 9.15 10.03
N LEU A 120 -14.36 7.92 9.65
CA LEU A 120 -15.13 6.97 10.45
C LEU A 120 -14.22 6.00 11.23
N GLY A 121 -13.00 5.80 10.73
CA GLY A 121 -11.97 5.01 11.40
C GLY A 121 -10.71 4.91 10.55
N THR A 122 -9.60 4.62 11.21
CA THR A 122 -8.31 4.35 10.56
C THR A 122 -7.74 3.07 11.15
N GLN A 123 -7.16 2.22 10.29
CA GLN A 123 -6.39 1.06 10.67
C GLN A 123 -5.00 1.16 10.06
N ASP A 124 -4.02 0.63 10.78
CA ASP A 124 -2.62 0.58 10.40
C ASP A 124 -2.13 -0.86 10.56
N THR A 125 -1.29 -1.31 9.63
CA THR A 125 -0.58 -2.58 9.73
C THR A 125 0.56 -2.57 10.75
N GLY A 126 1.00 -1.38 11.15
CA GLY A 126 2.27 -1.15 11.83
C GLY A 126 3.45 -1.31 10.87
N TYR A 127 4.63 -0.93 11.34
CA TYR A 127 5.88 -1.05 10.59
C TYR A 127 6.20 -2.52 10.26
N GLN A 128 6.38 -2.77 8.96
CA GLN A 128 6.72 -4.07 8.41
C GLN A 128 8.14 -4.05 7.86
N THR A 129 9.02 -4.83 8.48
CA THR A 129 10.39 -5.08 8.00
C THR A 129 10.50 -6.51 7.49
N CYS A 130 11.06 -6.71 6.30
CA CYS A 130 11.34 -8.06 5.79
C CYS A 130 12.77 -8.14 5.27
N THR A 131 13.62 -8.87 6.01
CA THR A 131 15.05 -9.03 5.70
C THR A 131 15.41 -10.46 5.29
N SER A 132 14.41 -11.30 4.95
CA SER A 132 14.69 -12.65 4.47
C SER A 132 15.65 -12.60 3.28
N SER A 133 16.76 -13.32 3.39
CA SER A 133 17.94 -13.18 2.55
C SER A 133 17.67 -13.44 1.06
N ASN A 134 17.55 -12.35 0.30
CA ASN A 134 17.88 -12.17 -1.12
C ASN A 134 17.32 -13.19 -2.17
N PRO A 135 16.26 -12.85 -2.93
CA PRO A 135 15.17 -11.92 -2.63
C PRO A 135 13.97 -12.69 -2.03
N GLY A 136 13.59 -12.33 -0.80
CA GLY A 136 12.41 -12.87 -0.13
C GLY A 136 11.40 -11.76 0.15
N TRP A 137 10.24 -11.85 -0.51
CA TRP A 137 9.08 -11.02 -0.21
C TRP A 137 8.31 -11.63 0.96
N CYS A 138 8.03 -10.84 1.99
CA CYS A 138 7.14 -11.24 3.07
C CYS A 138 5.69 -10.88 2.72
N TYR A 139 4.74 -11.63 3.26
CA TYR A 139 3.32 -11.41 3.03
C TYR A 139 2.67 -10.82 4.28
N TYR A 140 1.90 -9.74 4.11
CA TYR A 140 0.99 -9.25 5.12
C TYR A 140 -0.46 -9.44 4.66
N SER A 141 -1.35 -9.83 5.57
CA SER A 141 -2.79 -9.72 5.35
C SER A 141 -3.55 -9.55 6.65
N ASN A 142 -4.61 -8.76 6.59
CA ASN A 142 -5.53 -8.59 7.70
C ASN A 142 -6.95 -8.29 7.21
N LEU A 143 -7.91 -8.41 8.11
CA LEU A 143 -9.32 -8.17 7.89
C LEU A 143 -9.83 -7.16 8.91
N TYR A 144 -10.44 -6.08 8.41
CA TYR A 144 -10.96 -5.00 9.26
C TYR A 144 -12.45 -4.81 9.01
N SER A 145 -13.25 -4.64 10.06
CA SER A 145 -14.66 -4.31 9.91
C SER A 145 -14.83 -2.98 9.18
N LEU A 146 -15.73 -2.95 8.21
CA LEU A 146 -16.09 -1.72 7.49
C LEU A 146 -17.10 -0.93 8.34
N PRO A 147 -16.78 0.28 8.83
CA PRO A 147 -17.73 1.08 9.59
C PRO A 147 -18.97 1.41 8.75
N VAL A 148 -20.16 1.30 9.35
CA VAL A 148 -21.41 1.75 8.73
C VAL A 148 -21.29 3.23 8.33
N GLY A 149 -21.81 3.57 7.15
CA GLY A 149 -21.69 4.91 6.58
C GLY A 149 -20.44 5.13 5.71
N THR A 150 -19.53 4.16 5.61
CA THR A 150 -18.36 4.25 4.72
C THR A 150 -18.80 4.37 3.26
N ARG A 151 -18.16 5.28 2.52
CA ARG A 151 -18.39 5.53 1.08
C ARG A 151 -17.11 5.53 0.26
N SER A 152 -15.98 5.82 0.90
CA SER A 152 -14.67 5.64 0.27
C SER A 152 -13.64 5.16 1.29
N ILE A 153 -12.57 4.56 0.77
CA ILE A 153 -11.42 4.08 1.55
C ILE A 153 -10.18 4.76 1.00
N ASN A 154 -9.45 5.47 1.85
CA ASN A 154 -8.09 5.88 1.55
C ASN A 154 -7.16 4.71 1.86
N TYR A 155 -6.57 4.11 0.83
CA TYR A 155 -5.51 3.11 0.97
C TYR A 155 -4.16 3.80 0.75
N LYS A 156 -3.33 3.88 1.80
CA LYS A 156 -2.05 4.60 1.74
C LYS A 156 -0.90 3.66 2.05
N MET A 157 0.00 3.48 1.09
CA MET A 157 1.31 2.88 1.29
C MET A 157 2.25 3.92 1.89
N ILE A 158 3.04 3.53 2.88
CA ILE A 158 4.03 4.35 3.56
C ILE A 158 5.37 3.60 3.53
N PHE A 159 6.43 4.34 3.25
CA PHE A 159 7.79 3.85 3.24
C PHE A 159 8.61 4.74 4.18
N THR A 160 9.15 4.15 5.25
CA THR A 160 9.81 4.88 6.34
C THR A 160 11.31 4.61 6.32
N ARG A 161 12.10 5.70 6.33
CA ARG A 161 13.55 5.61 6.47
C ARG A 161 13.95 5.49 7.93
N ASN A 162 14.69 4.46 8.26
CA ASN A 162 15.27 4.24 9.57
C ASN A 162 16.80 4.39 9.58
N SER A 163 17.47 4.14 8.44
CA SER A 163 18.91 4.39 8.31
C SER A 163 19.31 4.76 6.88
N GLY A 164 20.58 5.16 6.70
CA GLY A 164 21.11 5.50 5.38
C GLY A 164 20.54 6.78 4.76
N THR A 165 20.67 6.89 3.44
CA THR A 165 20.30 8.10 2.66
C THR A 165 19.06 7.91 1.78
N LYS A 166 18.66 6.67 1.51
CA LYS A 166 17.52 6.27 0.67
C LYS A 166 16.46 5.54 1.52
N ILE A 167 15.23 5.37 1.01
CA ILE A 167 14.21 4.55 1.66
C ILE A 167 14.12 3.21 0.93
N ALA A 168 14.87 2.25 1.43
CA ALA A 168 15.06 0.94 0.83
C ALA A 168 13.99 -0.07 1.26
N ALA A 169 12.73 0.38 1.26
CA ALA A 169 11.54 -0.44 1.50
C ALA A 169 10.73 -0.57 0.21
N TYR A 170 10.16 -1.75 0.00
CA TYR A 170 9.44 -2.11 -1.22
C TYR A 170 8.09 -2.72 -0.88
N ILE A 171 7.08 -2.41 -1.69
CA ILE A 171 5.74 -2.98 -1.61
C ILE A 171 5.32 -3.44 -3.02
N ASP A 172 4.67 -4.60 -3.09
CA ASP A 172 4.13 -5.15 -4.33
C ASP A 172 2.85 -5.95 -4.06
N ASP A 173 2.13 -6.30 -5.12
CA ASP A 173 0.92 -7.14 -5.08
C ASP A 173 -0.14 -6.65 -4.06
N ASN A 174 -0.38 -5.34 -4.02
CA ASN A 174 -1.37 -4.77 -3.09
C ASN A 174 -2.78 -5.30 -3.40
N SER A 175 -3.56 -5.59 -2.36
CA SER A 175 -4.96 -5.99 -2.52
C SER A 175 -5.82 -5.29 -1.49
N LEU A 176 -6.93 -4.73 -1.95
CA LEU A 176 -8.05 -4.29 -1.12
C LEU A 176 -9.32 -4.89 -1.70
N THR A 177 -10.03 -5.69 -0.91
CA THR A 177 -11.32 -6.27 -1.30
C THR A 177 -12.33 -6.12 -0.17
N LEU A 178 -13.62 -6.01 -0.49
CA LEU A 178 -14.68 -6.15 0.51
C LEU A 178 -15.23 -7.59 0.49
N VAL A 179 -15.38 -8.18 1.69
CA VAL A 179 -15.90 -9.53 1.91
C VAL A 179 -17.01 -9.55 2.96
#